data_AF-A0A316NIS5-F1
#
_entry.id   AF-A0A316NIS5-F1
#
_cell.length_a   1.000
_cell.length_b   1.000
_cell.length_c   1.000
_cell.angle_alpha   90.00
_cell.angle_beta   90.00
_cell.angle_gamma   90.00
#
_symmetry.space_group_name_H-M   'P 1'
#
loop_
_entity.id
_entity.type
_entity.pdbx_description
1 polymer ?
#
loop_
_entity_poly.entity_id
_entity_poly.type
_entity_poly.pdbx_seq_one_letter_code
_entity_poly.pdbx_strand_id
1 'polypeptide(L)' 'MKENQKLNQIGNEMENTVTIKQSSRILGVPYATAYKWIVLEKKISHINYGKTKVVLLNALLDFKNSHIVEGNN' A
#
# COMPACT_ATOMS: atom_id res chain seq x y z
N MET A 1 11.96 -11.03 -27.30
CA MET A 1 11.37 -11.66 -26.08
C MET A 1 11.40 -10.72 -24.86
N LYS A 2 10.99 -9.44 -24.96
CA LYS A 2 11.01 -8.48 -23.82
C LYS A 2 9.61 -8.02 -23.34
N GLU A 3 8.56 -8.31 -24.10
CA GLU A 3 7.21 -7.78 -23.86
C GLU A 3 6.42 -8.61 -22.83
N ASN A 4 6.59 -9.94 -22.85
CA ASN A 4 5.91 -10.84 -21.90
C ASN A 4 6.39 -10.69 -20.44
N GLN A 5 7.59 -10.15 -20.21
CA GLN A 5 8.08 -9.90 -18.85
C GLN A 5 7.37 -8.71 -18.18
N LYS A 6 7.07 -7.63 -18.92
CA LYS A 6 6.36 -6.46 -18.38
C LYS A 6 4.92 -6.78 -18.00
N LEU A 7 4.23 -7.60 -18.80
CA LEU A 7 2.86 -8.02 -18.52
C LEU A 7 2.77 -8.93 -17.29
N ASN A 8 3.71 -9.85 -17.13
CA ASN A 8 3.79 -10.69 -15.93
C ASN A 8 4.08 -9.87 -14.67
N GLN A 9 4.88 -8.80 -14.76
CA GLN A 9 5.19 -7.95 -13.62
C GLN A 9 3.97 -7.16 -13.13
N ILE A 10 3.20 -6.58 -14.05
CA ILE A 10 1.98 -5.82 -13.72
C ILE A 10 0.89 -6.75 -13.15
N GLY A 11 0.75 -7.98 -13.69
CA GLY A 11 -0.19 -8.97 -13.16
C GLY A 11 0.15 -9.43 -11.74
N ASN A 12 1.45 -9.62 -11.45
CA ASN A 12 1.95 -10.08 -10.16
C ASN A 12 1.97 -8.96 -9.08
N GLU A 13 2.13 -7.71 -9.51
CA GLU A 13 1.98 -6.53 -8.63
C GLU A 13 0.52 -6.33 -8.21
N MET A 14 -0.47 -6.58 -9.10
CA MET A 14 -1.88 -6.47 -8.75
C MET A 14 -2.32 -7.52 -7.71
N GLU A 15 -1.82 -8.75 -7.77
CA GLU A 15 -2.04 -9.78 -6.74
C GLU A 15 -1.52 -9.36 -5.35
N ASN A 16 -0.55 -8.45 -5.31
CA ASN A 16 0.08 -7.93 -4.09
C ASN A 16 -0.30 -6.48 -3.79
N THR A 17 -1.49 -6.04 -4.21
CA THR A 17 -2.04 -4.73 -3.83
C THR A 17 -3.23 -4.84 -2.88
N VAL A 18 -3.38 -3.85 -2.02
CA VAL A 18 -4.50 -3.73 -1.08
C VAL A 18 -5.16 -2.36 -1.22
N THR A 19 -6.49 -2.34 -1.10
CA THR A 19 -7.27 -1.09 -1.02
C THR A 19 -6.97 -0.34 0.27
N ILE A 20 -7.23 0.97 0.31
CA ILE A 20 -7.07 1.78 1.54
C ILE A 20 -7.86 1.19 2.73
N LYS A 21 -9.02 0.58 2.48
CA LYS A 21 -9.83 -0.09 3.52
C LYS A 21 -9.16 -1.35 4.07
N GLN A 22 -8.47 -2.11 3.22
CA GLN A 22 -7.66 -3.23 3.68
C GLN A 22 -6.40 -2.72 4.40
N SER A 23 -5.78 -1.64 3.90
CA SER A 23 -4.63 -1.01 4.52
C SER A 23 -4.92 -0.57 5.96
N SER A 24 -6.08 0.04 6.21
CA SER A 24 -6.46 0.46 7.56
C SER A 24 -6.53 -0.71 8.55
N ARG A 25 -7.02 -1.87 8.09
CA ARG A 25 -7.08 -3.10 8.90
C ARG A 25 -5.70 -3.67 9.19
N ILE A 26 -4.81 -3.70 8.19
CA ILE A 26 -3.43 -4.20 8.33
C ILE A 26 -2.62 -3.32 9.28
N LEU A 27 -2.75 -1.99 9.15
CA LEU A 27 -2.10 -1.00 10.00
C LEU A 27 -2.70 -0.94 11.41
N GLY A 28 -3.93 -1.45 11.60
CA GLY A 28 -4.63 -1.36 12.90
C GLY A 28 -5.10 0.06 13.23
N VAL A 29 -5.37 0.90 12.22
CA VAL A 29 -5.77 2.30 12.40
C VAL A 29 -7.13 2.59 11.74
N PRO A 30 -7.83 3.67 12.14
CA PRO A 30 -9.05 4.10 11.47
C PRO A 30 -8.85 4.38 9.97
N TYR A 31 -9.88 4.16 9.17
CA TYR A 31 -9.83 4.40 7.71
C TYR A 31 -9.40 5.82 7.36
N ALA A 32 -9.90 6.83 8.07
CA ALA A 32 -9.54 8.23 7.85
C ALA A 32 -8.03 8.48 8.07
N THR A 33 -7.45 7.83 9.08
CA THR A 33 -6.01 7.88 9.37
C THR A 33 -5.20 7.23 8.25
N ALA A 34 -5.58 6.02 7.83
CA ALA A 34 -4.92 5.34 6.72
C ALA A 34 -5.01 6.18 5.42
N TYR A 35 -6.18 6.74 5.11
CA TYR A 35 -6.37 7.62 3.97
C TYR A 35 -5.47 8.86 4.05
N LYS A 36 -5.39 9.51 5.22
CA LYS A 36 -4.51 10.65 5.45
C LYS A 36 -3.05 10.28 5.15
N TRP A 37 -2.54 9.19 5.72
CA TRP A 37 -1.15 8.77 5.54
C TRP A 37 -0.83 8.40 4.08
N ILE A 38 -1.72 7.67 3.41
CA ILE A 38 -1.48 7.15 2.05
C ILE A 38 -1.71 8.23 0.98
N VAL A 39 -2.75 9.04 1.12
CA VAL A 39 -3.22 9.94 0.04
C VAL A 39 -2.82 11.39 0.29
N LEU A 40 -3.01 11.90 1.51
CA LEU A 40 -2.80 13.32 1.81
C LEU A 40 -1.33 13.60 2.16
N GLU A 41 -0.75 12.80 3.06
CA GLU A 41 0.62 12.94 3.53
C GLU A 41 1.63 12.18 2.66
N LYS A 42 1.14 11.27 1.81
CA LYS A 42 1.98 10.44 0.90
C LYS A 42 3.12 9.70 1.60
N LYS A 43 2.90 9.28 2.86
CA LYS A 43 3.84 8.47 3.65
C LYS A 43 4.01 7.07 3.09
N ILE A 44 3.02 6.58 2.36
CA ILE A 44 3.04 5.27 1.68
C ILE A 44 2.61 5.50 0.23
N SER A 45 3.42 5.05 -0.72
CA SER A 45 3.12 5.16 -2.14
C SER A 45 1.86 4.37 -2.50
N HIS A 46 1.00 4.97 -3.32
CA HIS A 46 -0.21 4.33 -3.85
C HIS A 46 -0.23 4.38 -5.37
N ILE A 47 -0.95 3.44 -5.96
CA ILE A 47 -1.19 3.31 -7.40
C ILE A 47 -2.67 3.60 -7.65
N ASN A 48 -2.97 4.34 -8.72
CA ASN A 48 -4.34 4.51 -9.19
C ASN A 48 -4.69 3.34 -10.12
N TYR A 49 -5.67 2.53 -9.73
CA TYR A 49 -6.25 1.47 -10.55
C TYR A 49 -7.69 1.85 -10.91
N GLY A 50 -7.84 2.48 -12.08
CA GLY A 50 -9.10 3.12 -12.47
C GLY A 50 -9.49 4.22 -11.48
N LYS A 51 -10.65 4.08 -10.84
CA LYS A 51 -11.14 5.02 -9.78
C LYS A 51 -10.66 4.63 -8.38
N THR A 52 -10.02 3.48 -8.23
CA THR A 52 -9.61 2.93 -6.93
C THR A 52 -8.14 3.25 -6.66
N LYS A 53 -7.83 3.66 -5.43
CA LYS A 53 -6.45 3.80 -4.96
C LYS A 53 -6.06 2.53 -4.22
N VAL A 54 -4.97 1.92 -4.64
CA VAL A 54 -4.41 0.71 -4.05
C VAL A 54 -2.98 0.93 -3.63
N VAL A 55 -2.51 0.16 -2.67
CA VAL A 55 -1.17 0.24 -2.09
C VAL A 55 -0.50 -1.12 -2.24
N LEU A 56 0.78 -1.15 -2.55
CA LEU A 56 1.54 -2.40 -2.55
C LEU A 56 1.62 -2.94 -1.12
N LEU A 57 1.27 -4.22 -0.94
CA LEU A 57 1.24 -4.87 0.37
C LEU A 57 2.58 -4.78 1.09
N ASN A 58 3.70 -5.02 0.38
CA ASN A 58 5.05 -4.95 0.97
C ASN A 58 5.36 -3.54 1.49
N ALA A 59 5.09 -2.49 0.71
CA ALA A 59 5.33 -1.11 1.14
C ALA A 59 4.49 -0.75 2.39
N LEU A 60 3.27 -1.29 2.48
CA LEU A 60 2.42 -1.12 3.66
C LEU A 60 2.97 -1.85 4.89
N LEU A 61 3.48 -3.07 4.72
CA LEU A 61 4.07 -3.86 5.80
C LEU A 61 5.39 -3.23 6.29
N ASP A 62 6.23 -2.73 5.37
CA ASP A 62 7.45 -2.01 5.71
C ASP A 62 7.15 -0.76 6.53
N PHE A 63 6.14 0.02 6.13
CA PHE A 63 5.67 1.19 6.88
C PHE A 63 5.14 0.81 8.26
N LYS A 64 4.37 -0.28 8.37
CA LYS A 64 3.87 -0.78 9.65
C LYS A 64 5.02 -1.13 10.59
N ASN A 65 6.01 -1.85 10.08
CA ASN A 65 7.16 -2.30 10.87
C ASN A 65 8.02 -1.12 11.33
N SER A 66 8.20 -0.07 10.51
CA SER A 66 8.95 1.12 10.91
C SER A 66 8.21 1.96 11.97
N HIS A 67 6.89 2.07 11.89
CA HIS A 67 6.09 2.80 12.89
C HIS A 67 5.91 2.06 14.22
N ILE A 68 6.01 0.72 14.25
CA ILE A 68 6.01 -0.03 15.51
C ILE A 68 7.27 0.28 16.34
N VAL A 69 8.40 0.58 15.69
CA VAL A 69 9.67 0.85 16.39
C VAL A 69 9.67 2.23 17.05
N GLU A 70 8.95 3.22 16.51
CA GLU A 70 8.87 4.58 17.10
C GLU A 70 7.95 4.68 18.34
N GLY A 71 7.07 3.70 18.57
CA GLY A 71 6.13 3.70 19.70
C GLY A 71 6.67 3.09 21.00
N ASN A 72 7.94 2.67 21.03
CA ASN A 72 8.50 1.87 22.12
C ASN A 72 9.73 2.50 22.80
N ASN A 73 9.92 3.81 22.67
CA ASN A 73 10.96 4.60 23.37
C ASN A 73 10.35 5.67 24.28
#